data_AF-A0A0M8SRM6-F1
#
_entry.id   AF-A0A0M8SRM6-F1
#
_cell.length_a   1.000
_cell.length_b   1.000
_cell.length_c   1.000
_cell.angle_alpha   90.00
_cell.angle_beta   90.00
_cell.angle_gamma   90.00
#
_symmetry.space_group_name_H-M   'P 1'
#
loop_
_entity.id
_entity.type
_entity.pdbx_description
1 polymer ?
#
loop_
_entity_poly.entity_id
_entity_poly.type
_entity_poly.pdbx_seq_one_letter_code
_entity_poly.pdbx_strand_id
1 'polypeptide(L)'
;MPPRGRRRAPEPQRNAAARLADQLQAAGYTKRDIARIINRDPSLVSQFYTKNKGAAFVPALTQVLAAVQTAGISDIAELAAIAAGHITRRTTSTGTKARVRTKALLITPTGTGTGRAGVQAIASGSTRLRPLIAEAARQGLRLAFTVRMARADFLHASGSRTDSPGIRRDVIQRTDHTEERSYGSATTGGFAATDFAHRVDRNGGDVTAAVHEWLVETGRIRPDAHIVHLEIRTWRPR
;
A
#
# COMPACT_ATOMS: atom_id res chain seq x y z
N MET A 1 -44.92 7.15 34.13
CA MET A 1 -43.46 6.95 34.15
C MET A 1 -42.78 8.23 33.70
N PRO A 2 -41.82 8.81 34.45
CA PRO A 2 -41.10 9.98 33.97
C PRO A 2 -40.01 9.54 32.96
N PRO A 3 -39.65 10.40 31.98
CA PRO A 3 -38.67 10.05 30.96
C PRO A 3 -37.26 10.01 31.56
N ARG A 4 -36.57 8.88 31.36
CA ARG A 4 -35.16 8.69 31.74
C ARG A 4 -34.28 9.68 30.98
N GLY A 5 -33.60 10.57 31.70
CA GLY A 5 -32.61 11.48 31.15
C GLY A 5 -31.51 10.71 30.41
N ARG A 6 -31.26 11.10 29.16
CA ARG A 6 -30.12 10.63 28.36
C ARG A 6 -28.82 10.99 29.10
N ARG A 7 -28.17 9.99 29.70
CA ARG A 7 -26.78 10.08 30.15
C ARG A 7 -25.92 10.48 28.94
N ARG A 8 -25.25 11.63 29.02
CA ARG A 8 -24.15 12.00 28.10
C ARG A 8 -23.16 10.85 28.06
N ALA A 9 -22.89 10.34 26.87
CA ALA A 9 -21.79 9.41 26.65
C ALA A 9 -20.48 10.08 27.11
N PRO A 10 -19.58 9.36 27.80
CA PRO A 10 -18.28 9.89 28.18
C PRO A 10 -17.52 10.32 26.92
N GLU A 11 -16.88 11.50 26.97
CA GLU A 11 -16.02 11.97 25.88
C GLU A 11 -14.99 10.87 25.54
N PRO A 12 -14.74 10.61 24.24
CA PRO A 12 -13.75 9.61 23.85
C PRO A 12 -12.39 10.02 24.44
N GLN A 13 -11.91 9.21 25.38
CA GLN A 13 -10.67 9.45 26.10
C GLN A 13 -9.54 9.55 25.07
N ARG A 14 -9.02 10.77 24.85
CA ARG A 14 -7.96 11.02 23.87
C ARG A 14 -6.79 10.11 24.15
N ASN A 15 -6.20 9.55 23.10
CA ASN A 15 -5.09 8.62 23.26
C ASN A 15 -3.82 9.32 23.78
N ALA A 16 -2.88 8.55 24.33
CA ALA A 16 -1.69 9.12 24.98
C ALA A 16 -0.88 10.03 24.04
N ALA A 17 -0.74 9.66 22.76
CA ALA A 17 -0.03 10.47 21.77
C ALA A 17 -0.73 11.80 21.48
N ALA A 18 -2.06 11.81 21.38
CA ALA A 18 -2.86 13.02 21.19
C ALA A 18 -2.76 13.94 22.42
N ARG A 19 -2.82 13.39 23.64
CA ARG A 19 -2.65 14.18 24.87
C ARG A 19 -1.26 14.83 24.98
N LEU A 20 -0.21 14.12 24.58
CA LEU A 20 1.15 14.68 24.55
C LEU A 20 1.29 15.73 23.44
N ALA A 21 0.70 15.50 22.27
CA ALA A 21 0.67 16.47 21.17
C ALA A 21 -0.13 17.73 21.53
N ASP A 22 -1.17 17.62 22.36
CA ASP A 22 -1.92 18.76 22.90
C ASP A 22 -1.06 19.60 23.85
N GLN A 23 -0.27 18.95 24.71
CA GLN A 23 0.65 19.65 25.63
C GLN A 23 1.77 20.37 24.88
N LEU A 24 2.33 19.76 23.83
CA LEU A 24 3.29 20.43 22.96
C LEU A 24 2.64 21.59 22.18
N GLN A 25 1.39 21.45 21.74
CA GLN A 25 0.65 22.56 21.13
C GLN A 25 0.40 23.70 22.12
N ALA A 26 0.08 23.40 23.37
CA ALA A 26 -0.05 24.41 24.43
C ALA A 26 1.29 25.13 24.72
N ALA A 27 2.42 24.45 24.49
CA ALA A 27 3.76 25.05 24.55
C ALA A 27 4.15 25.81 23.26
N GLY A 28 3.25 25.96 22.29
CA GLY A 28 3.45 26.76 21.07
C GLY A 28 3.87 25.99 19.82
N TYR A 29 4.04 24.66 19.89
CA TYR A 29 4.44 23.87 18.72
C TYR A 29 3.26 23.55 17.81
N THR A 30 3.41 23.76 16.50
CA THR A 30 2.37 23.37 15.54
C THR A 30 2.37 21.85 15.31
N LYS A 31 1.27 21.31 14.76
CA LYS A 31 1.24 19.90 14.29
C LYS A 31 2.36 19.57 13.30
N ARG A 32 2.79 20.56 12.52
CA ARG A 32 3.90 20.42 11.57
C ARG A 32 5.23 20.30 12.28
N ASP A 33 5.45 21.06 13.35
CA ASP A 33 6.69 21.01 14.12
C ASP A 33 6.77 19.70 14.91
N ILE A 34 5.67 19.29 15.55
CA ILE A 34 5.57 17.99 16.22
C ILE A 34 5.88 16.85 15.24
N ALA A 35 5.36 16.92 14.01
CA ALA A 35 5.65 15.95 12.97
C ALA A 35 7.14 15.95 12.57
N ARG A 36 7.75 17.13 12.45
CA ARG A 36 9.19 17.29 12.18
C ARG A 36 10.05 16.68 13.29
N ILE A 37 9.72 16.94 14.55
CA ILE A 37 10.39 16.38 15.74
C ILE A 37 10.40 14.85 15.69
N ILE A 38 9.27 14.22 15.38
CA ILE A 38 9.19 12.75 15.30
C ILE A 38 9.60 12.18 13.93
N ASN A 39 10.13 13.02 13.03
CA ASN A 39 10.53 12.70 11.67
C ASN A 39 9.41 12.02 10.85
N ARG A 40 8.21 12.60 10.85
CA ARG A 40 7.03 12.08 10.13
C ARG A 40 6.27 13.19 9.42
N ASP A 41 5.33 12.76 8.59
CA ASP A 41 4.41 13.67 7.90
C ASP A 41 3.33 14.20 8.87
N PRO A 42 2.92 15.48 8.76
CA PRO A 42 1.87 16.08 9.61
C PRO A 42 0.55 15.30 9.64
N SER A 43 0.22 14.57 8.57
CA SER A 43 -0.97 13.71 8.53
C SER A 43 -0.94 12.62 9.60
N LEU A 44 0.24 12.19 10.05
CA LEU A 44 0.35 11.22 11.14
C LEU A 44 -0.10 11.83 12.48
N VAL A 45 0.27 13.08 12.75
CA VAL A 45 -0.14 13.80 13.97
C VAL A 45 -1.66 13.99 13.98
N SER A 46 -2.26 14.34 12.84
CA SER A 46 -3.73 14.37 12.70
C SER A 46 -4.37 13.01 12.99
N GLN A 47 -3.72 11.91 12.61
CA GLN A 47 -4.21 10.55 12.88
C GLN A 47 -4.11 10.13 14.36
N PHE A 48 -3.38 10.86 15.21
CA PHE A 48 -3.43 10.62 16.66
C PHE A 48 -4.84 10.86 17.18
N TYR A 49 -5.46 11.94 16.71
CA TYR A 49 -6.81 12.35 17.09
C TYR A 49 -7.89 11.52 16.40
N THR A 50 -7.77 11.30 15.09
CA THR A 50 -8.88 10.74 14.31
C THR A 50 -8.85 9.21 14.20
N LYS A 51 -7.68 8.58 14.31
CA LYS A 51 -7.51 7.14 14.08
C LYS A 51 -6.88 6.41 15.26
N ASN A 52 -6.77 7.08 16.41
CA ASN A 52 -6.16 6.54 17.61
C ASN A 52 -4.74 5.95 17.35
N LYS A 53 -3.98 6.57 16.44
CA LYS A 53 -2.59 6.16 16.13
C LYS A 53 -1.60 6.85 17.07
N GLY A 54 -0.33 6.47 16.96
CA GLY A 54 0.76 7.20 17.62
C GLY A 54 1.35 6.52 18.85
N ALA A 55 0.84 5.35 19.26
CA ALA A 55 1.35 4.61 20.42
C ALA A 55 2.88 4.40 20.39
N ALA A 56 3.44 4.09 19.22
CA ALA A 56 4.89 3.90 19.04
C ALA A 56 5.73 5.18 19.24
N PHE A 57 5.09 6.36 19.24
CA PHE A 57 5.77 7.65 19.41
C PHE A 57 5.58 8.22 20.82
N VAL A 58 4.79 7.58 21.68
CA VAL A 58 4.55 8.04 23.05
C VAL A 58 5.86 8.21 23.83
N PRO A 59 6.81 7.25 23.82
CA PRO A 59 8.09 7.45 24.52
C PRO A 59 8.86 8.67 24.04
N ALA A 60 8.93 8.88 22.71
CA ALA A 60 9.60 10.02 22.13
C ALA A 60 8.92 11.36 22.48
N LEU A 61 7.60 11.43 22.37
CA LEU A 61 6.83 12.63 22.71
C LEU A 61 6.94 12.99 24.21
N THR A 62 6.99 11.99 25.09
CA THR A 62 7.22 12.21 26.53
C THR A 62 8.58 12.84 26.79
N GLN A 63 9.63 12.36 26.13
CA GLN A 63 10.99 12.87 26.32
C GLN A 63 11.16 14.28 25.72
N VAL A 64 10.55 14.53 24.57
CA VAL A 64 10.46 15.87 23.97
C VAL A 64 9.75 16.83 24.92
N LEU A 65 8.59 16.44 25.45
CA LEU A 65 7.85 17.29 26.38
C LEU A 65 8.64 17.58 27.66
N ALA A 66 9.32 16.57 28.21
CA ALA A 66 10.22 16.77 29.34
C ALA A 66 11.33 17.76 28.99
N ALA A 67 12.01 17.60 27.85
CA ALA A 67 13.06 18.52 27.40
C ALA A 67 12.57 19.96 27.25
N VAL A 68 11.35 20.16 26.74
CA VAL A 68 10.72 21.49 26.65
C VAL A 68 10.43 22.06 28.04
N GLN A 69 9.86 21.25 28.95
CA GLN A 69 9.37 21.72 30.25
C GLN A 69 10.46 21.89 31.31
N THR A 70 11.47 21.02 31.32
CA THR A 70 12.49 20.97 32.38
C THR A 70 13.83 21.54 31.93
N ALA A 71 14.24 21.29 30.69
CA ALA A 71 15.51 21.76 30.14
C ALA A 71 15.38 23.04 29.31
N GLY A 72 14.15 23.51 29.05
CA GLY A 72 13.89 24.75 28.30
C GLY A 72 14.30 24.66 26.81
N ILE A 73 14.48 23.45 26.28
CA ILE A 73 14.90 23.25 24.90
C ILE A 73 13.75 23.64 23.98
N SER A 74 14.03 24.57 23.06
CA SER A 74 13.04 25.08 22.09
C SER A 74 13.40 24.84 20.63
N ASP A 75 14.66 24.49 20.35
CA ASP A 75 15.08 24.21 18.98
C ASP A 75 14.51 22.87 18.48
N ILE A 76 13.93 22.90 17.28
CA ILE A 76 13.25 21.74 16.71
C ILE A 76 14.25 20.64 16.32
N ALA A 77 15.47 20.98 15.88
CA ALA A 77 16.45 19.99 15.50
C ALA A 77 17.00 19.25 16.73
N GLU A 78 17.24 19.97 17.83
CA GLU A 78 17.60 19.38 19.12
C GLU A 78 16.49 18.48 19.67
N LEU A 79 15.23 18.93 19.65
CA LEU A 79 14.09 18.10 20.06
C LEU A 79 13.94 16.87 19.16
N ALA A 80 14.23 16.98 17.86
CA ALA A 80 14.23 15.85 16.95
C ALA A 80 15.34 14.82 17.27
N ALA A 81 16.52 15.28 17.68
CA ALA A 81 17.61 14.42 18.12
C ALA A 81 17.24 13.64 19.40
N ILE A 82 16.60 14.30 20.36
CA ILE A 82 16.04 13.66 21.56
C ILE A 82 15.00 12.63 21.17
N ALA A 83 14.02 13.01 20.34
CA ALA A 83 12.96 12.11 19.88
C ALA A 83 13.52 10.86 19.17
N ALA A 84 14.54 11.02 18.34
CA ALA A 84 15.13 9.94 17.55
C ALA A 84 15.63 8.77 18.41
N GLY A 85 16.20 9.05 19.59
CA GLY A 85 16.65 8.03 20.55
C GLY A 85 15.52 7.15 21.11
N HIS A 86 14.27 7.58 20.98
CA HIS A 86 13.10 6.94 21.57
C HIS A 86 12.07 6.46 20.54
N ILE A 87 12.35 6.59 19.23
CA ILE A 87 11.47 6.09 18.16
C ILE A 87 11.94 4.71 17.73
N THR A 88 11.27 3.67 18.21
CA THR A 88 11.55 2.31 17.78
C THR A 88 10.81 1.98 16.49
N ARG A 89 11.54 1.48 15.50
CA ARG A 89 10.93 0.96 14.26
C ARG A 89 10.18 -0.32 14.56
N ARG A 90 8.96 -0.45 14.05
CA ARG A 90 8.19 -1.70 14.13
C ARG A 90 8.99 -2.86 13.53
N THR A 91 9.07 -3.96 14.26
CA THR A 91 9.64 -5.23 13.80
C THR A 91 8.53 -6.21 13.40
N THR A 92 8.87 -7.18 12.56
CA THR A 92 8.03 -8.35 12.28
C THR A 92 8.01 -9.27 13.51
N SER A 93 7.12 -10.26 13.53
CA SER A 93 7.11 -11.32 14.56
C SER A 93 8.44 -12.06 14.69
N THR A 94 9.25 -12.04 13.62
CA THR A 94 10.60 -12.62 13.55
C THR A 94 11.73 -11.63 13.89
N GLY A 95 11.43 -10.44 14.41
CA GLY A 95 12.43 -9.45 14.83
C GLY A 95 13.05 -8.61 13.71
N THR A 96 12.83 -8.97 12.43
CA THR A 96 13.31 -8.15 11.30
C THR A 96 12.56 -6.81 11.20
N LYS A 97 13.24 -5.75 10.74
CA LYS A 97 12.62 -4.43 10.52
C LYS A 97 11.43 -4.57 9.56
N ALA A 98 10.23 -4.16 10.00
CA ALA A 98 9.05 -4.22 9.16
C ALA A 98 9.22 -3.30 7.95
N ARG A 99 9.03 -3.85 6.74
CA ARG A 99 9.09 -3.07 5.50
C ARG A 99 7.93 -2.09 5.47
N VAL A 100 8.24 -0.84 5.11
CA VAL A 100 7.23 0.19 4.86
C VAL A 100 6.49 -0.22 3.59
N ARG A 101 5.16 -0.24 3.64
CA ARG A 101 4.31 -0.57 2.49
C ARG A 101 4.34 0.62 1.52
N THR A 102 5.35 0.71 0.67
CA THR A 102 5.45 1.78 -0.34
C THR A 102 4.41 1.56 -1.44
N LYS A 103 3.82 2.66 -1.93
CA LYS A 103 2.91 2.72 -3.07
C LYS A 103 3.69 2.26 -4.31
N ALA A 104 3.40 1.05 -4.79
CA ALA A 104 4.24 0.32 -5.72
C ALA A 104 4.22 0.92 -7.12
N LEU A 105 5.28 1.66 -7.43
CA LEU A 105 5.99 1.63 -8.70
C LEU A 105 7.47 1.66 -8.35
N LEU A 106 8.12 0.51 -8.43
CA LEU A 106 9.56 0.38 -8.27
C LEU A 106 10.09 -0.24 -9.55
N ILE A 107 11.07 0.41 -10.17
CA ILE A 107 11.98 -0.21 -11.13
C ILE A 107 13.34 -0.11 -10.47
N THR A 108 13.98 -1.24 -10.21
CA THR A 108 15.33 -1.27 -9.64
C THR A 108 16.36 -1.18 -10.77
N PRO A 109 17.57 -0.69 -10.49
CA PRO A 109 18.69 -0.73 -11.45
C PRO A 109 19.00 -2.14 -11.97
N THR A 110 18.61 -3.18 -11.23
CA THR A 110 18.78 -4.58 -11.62
C THR A 110 17.78 -5.05 -12.68
N GLY A 111 16.95 -4.15 -13.24
CA GLY A 111 15.98 -4.49 -14.29
C GLY A 111 14.81 -5.33 -13.78
N THR A 112 14.47 -5.23 -12.49
CA THR A 112 13.24 -5.79 -11.94
C THR A 112 12.30 -4.68 -11.54
N GLY A 113 11.00 -4.91 -11.71
CA GLY A 113 10.00 -3.92 -11.34
C GLY A 113 8.72 -4.51 -10.80
N THR A 114 8.02 -3.73 -9.99
CA THR A 114 6.70 -4.10 -9.48
C THR A 114 5.81 -2.89 -9.31
N GLY A 115 4.53 -3.06 -9.65
CA GLY A 115 3.51 -2.05 -9.48
C GLY A 115 2.18 -2.67 -9.10
N ARG A 116 1.39 -1.97 -8.27
CA ARG A 116 0.09 -2.46 -7.77
C ARG A 116 -1.00 -1.42 -7.94
N ALA A 117 -2.20 -1.87 -8.27
CA ALA A 117 -3.44 -1.11 -8.29
C ALA A 117 -4.51 -1.83 -7.46
N GLY A 118 -5.25 -1.06 -6.65
CA GLY A 118 -6.45 -1.54 -5.96
C GLY A 118 -7.67 -0.78 -6.47
N VAL A 119 -8.86 -1.13 -5.96
CA VAL A 119 -10.18 -0.64 -6.42
C VAL A 119 -10.21 0.79 -6.96
N GLN A 120 -9.74 1.80 -6.20
CA GLN A 120 -9.76 3.19 -6.67
C GLN A 120 -8.91 3.45 -7.92
N ALA A 121 -7.75 2.79 -8.03
CA ALA A 121 -6.90 2.93 -9.21
C ALA A 121 -7.41 2.08 -10.38
N ILE A 122 -8.03 0.93 -10.11
CA ILE A 122 -8.71 0.14 -11.15
C ILE A 122 -9.79 0.99 -11.83
N ALA A 123 -10.61 1.69 -11.04
CA ALA A 123 -11.69 2.55 -11.54
C ALA A 123 -11.19 3.70 -12.45
N SER A 124 -9.91 4.09 -12.33
CA SER A 124 -9.25 5.07 -13.20
C SER A 124 -8.28 4.43 -14.21
N GLY A 125 -8.49 3.15 -14.53
CA GLY A 125 -7.72 2.43 -15.55
C GLY A 125 -6.30 2.05 -15.16
N SER A 126 -5.93 2.19 -13.89
CA SER A 126 -4.60 1.90 -13.37
C SER A 126 -3.46 2.59 -14.13
N THR A 127 -3.73 3.74 -14.76
CA THR A 127 -2.82 4.47 -15.66
C THR A 127 -1.43 4.73 -15.06
N ARG A 128 -1.33 4.84 -13.74
CA ARG A 128 -0.06 4.94 -13.01
C ARG A 128 0.90 3.78 -13.26
N LEU A 129 0.42 2.60 -13.67
CA LEU A 129 1.24 1.43 -13.98
C LEU A 129 1.83 1.50 -15.39
N ARG A 130 1.33 2.39 -16.26
CA ARG A 130 1.81 2.54 -17.64
C ARG A 130 3.31 2.83 -17.73
N PRO A 131 3.92 3.74 -16.93
CA PRO A 131 5.36 3.97 -16.98
C PRO A 131 6.19 2.73 -16.64
N LEU A 132 5.72 1.86 -15.73
CA LEU A 132 6.39 0.59 -15.42
C LEU A 132 6.43 -0.33 -16.63
N ILE A 133 5.31 -0.46 -17.33
CA ILE A 133 5.18 -1.33 -18.52
C ILE A 133 5.98 -0.75 -19.69
N ALA A 134 5.89 0.56 -19.91
CA ALA A 134 6.62 1.26 -20.97
C ALA A 134 8.14 1.13 -20.80
N GLU A 135 8.64 1.35 -19.58
CA GLU A 135 10.08 1.21 -19.30
C GLU A 135 10.53 -0.26 -19.39
N ALA A 136 9.70 -1.20 -18.96
CA ALA A 136 9.98 -2.62 -19.12
C ALA A 136 10.02 -3.02 -20.60
N ALA A 137 9.14 -2.48 -21.44
CA ALA A 137 9.17 -2.67 -22.89
C ALA A 137 10.43 -2.09 -23.52
N ARG A 138 10.80 -0.86 -23.14
CA ARG A 138 12.04 -0.19 -23.61
C ARG A 138 13.30 -0.99 -23.28
N GLN A 139 13.32 -1.67 -22.14
CA GLN A 139 14.43 -2.51 -21.69
C GLN A 139 14.34 -3.98 -22.17
N GLY A 140 13.32 -4.36 -22.95
CA GLY A 140 13.15 -5.75 -23.41
C GLY A 140 12.89 -6.76 -22.29
N LEU A 141 12.22 -6.33 -21.21
CA LEU A 141 11.95 -7.17 -20.05
C LEU A 141 10.78 -8.14 -20.28
N ARG A 142 10.70 -9.14 -19.41
CA ARG A 142 9.54 -10.02 -19.26
C ARG A 142 8.57 -9.44 -18.23
N LEU A 143 7.29 -9.74 -18.40
CA LEU A 143 6.19 -9.27 -17.55
C LEU A 143 5.34 -10.45 -17.07
N ALA A 144 4.86 -10.36 -15.83
CA ALA A 144 3.79 -11.17 -15.27
C ALA A 144 2.80 -10.24 -14.58
N PHE A 145 1.59 -10.73 -14.39
CA PHE A 145 0.59 -10.00 -13.63
C PHE A 145 -0.24 -10.92 -12.74
N THR A 146 -0.85 -10.33 -11.73
CA THR A 146 -1.75 -11.01 -10.81
C THR A 146 -3.01 -10.16 -10.69
N VAL A 147 -4.17 -10.79 -10.84
CA VAL A 147 -5.48 -10.12 -10.76
C VAL A 147 -6.29 -10.71 -9.62
N ARG A 148 -7.19 -9.91 -9.05
CA ARG A 148 -8.23 -10.37 -8.13
C ARG A 148 -9.59 -10.00 -8.69
N MET A 149 -10.53 -10.91 -8.62
CA MET A 149 -11.95 -10.70 -9.00
C MET A 149 -12.84 -11.72 -8.28
N ALA A 150 -14.15 -11.67 -8.50
CA ALA A 150 -15.06 -12.66 -7.92
C ALA A 150 -14.71 -14.06 -8.45
N ARG A 151 -14.79 -15.09 -7.61
CA ARG A 151 -14.47 -16.46 -8.02
C ARG A 151 -15.33 -16.90 -9.22
N ALA A 152 -16.56 -16.42 -9.28
CA ALA A 152 -17.51 -16.73 -10.34
C ALA A 152 -17.11 -16.15 -11.70
N ASP A 153 -16.24 -15.13 -11.75
CA ASP A 153 -15.85 -14.45 -12.98
C ASP A 153 -14.82 -15.26 -13.79
N PHE A 154 -14.09 -16.16 -13.14
CA PHE A 154 -13.15 -17.05 -13.79
C PHE A 154 -13.86 -18.22 -14.49
N LEU A 155 -13.50 -18.47 -15.75
CA LEU A 155 -14.08 -19.55 -16.55
C LEU A 155 -13.47 -20.93 -16.23
N HIS A 156 -12.24 -20.94 -15.73
CA HIS A 156 -11.54 -22.15 -15.35
C HIS A 156 -11.57 -22.38 -13.86
N ALA A 157 -11.56 -23.65 -13.44
CA ALA A 157 -11.39 -24.04 -12.05
C ALA A 157 -10.07 -23.51 -11.47
N SER A 158 -10.10 -23.20 -10.18
CA SER A 158 -8.94 -22.74 -9.41
C SER A 158 -7.76 -23.71 -9.59
N GLY A 159 -6.60 -23.18 -10.00
CA GLY A 159 -5.38 -23.97 -10.21
C GLY A 159 -5.33 -24.78 -11.51
N SER A 160 -6.27 -24.55 -12.44
CA SER A 160 -6.26 -25.19 -13.76
C SER A 160 -4.98 -24.85 -14.53
N ARG A 161 -4.36 -25.87 -15.14
CA ARG A 161 -3.19 -25.70 -16.02
C ARG A 161 -3.52 -24.94 -17.31
N THR A 162 -4.78 -24.97 -17.72
CA THR A 162 -5.28 -24.24 -18.90
C THR A 162 -5.39 -22.75 -18.62
N ASP A 163 -5.73 -22.39 -17.38
CA ASP A 163 -5.87 -20.99 -16.95
C ASP A 163 -4.51 -20.30 -16.82
N SER A 164 -3.63 -20.88 -16.02
CA SER A 164 -2.33 -20.32 -15.67
C SER A 164 -1.22 -21.34 -15.93
N PRO A 165 -0.81 -21.54 -17.21
CA PRO A 165 0.20 -22.53 -17.57
C PRO A 165 1.50 -22.35 -16.78
N GLY A 166 1.95 -23.44 -16.16
CA GLY A 166 3.18 -23.48 -15.35
C GLY A 166 3.02 -23.05 -13.89
N ILE A 167 1.91 -22.42 -13.50
CA ILE A 167 1.77 -21.80 -12.17
C ILE A 167 0.74 -22.59 -11.35
N ARG A 168 1.20 -23.68 -10.74
CA ARG A 168 0.34 -24.61 -10.00
C ARG A 168 -0.21 -24.07 -8.67
N ARG A 169 0.40 -23.03 -8.09
CA ARG A 169 0.17 -22.63 -6.67
C ARG A 169 -0.07 -21.14 -6.44
N ASP A 170 -0.18 -20.30 -7.47
CA ASP A 170 -0.43 -18.86 -7.29
C ASP A 170 -1.91 -18.51 -7.44
N VAL A 171 -2.77 -19.38 -6.89
CA VAL A 171 -4.20 -19.11 -6.73
C VAL A 171 -4.48 -18.92 -5.25
N ILE A 172 -4.92 -17.72 -4.85
CA ILE A 172 -5.24 -17.38 -3.46
C ILE A 172 -6.73 -17.12 -3.36
N GLN A 173 -7.45 -18.06 -2.77
CA GLN A 173 -8.86 -17.88 -2.42
C GLN A 173 -8.96 -17.02 -1.17
N ARG A 174 -9.84 -16.02 -1.22
CA ARG A 174 -10.08 -15.08 -0.12
C ARG A 174 -11.43 -15.39 0.54
N THR A 175 -11.58 -14.96 1.79
CA THR A 175 -12.81 -15.16 2.56
C THR A 175 -13.99 -14.32 2.04
N ASP A 176 -13.74 -13.32 1.20
CA ASP A 176 -14.76 -12.45 0.61
C ASP A 176 -15.21 -12.91 -0.78
N HIS A 177 -15.15 -14.22 -1.05
CA HIS A 177 -15.57 -14.86 -2.31
C HIS A 177 -14.81 -14.38 -3.56
N THR A 178 -13.71 -13.67 -3.38
CA THR A 178 -12.79 -13.32 -4.46
C THR A 178 -11.62 -14.29 -4.53
N GLU A 179 -10.97 -14.33 -5.68
CA GLU A 179 -9.80 -15.15 -5.91
C GLU A 179 -8.73 -14.34 -6.63
N GLU A 180 -7.48 -14.48 -6.17
CA GLU A 180 -6.30 -13.93 -6.85
C GLU A 180 -5.67 -15.00 -7.73
N ARG A 181 -5.38 -14.67 -8.99
CA ARG A 181 -4.70 -15.55 -9.95
C ARG A 181 -3.52 -14.84 -10.60
N SER A 182 -2.41 -15.56 -10.73
CA SER A 182 -1.19 -15.05 -11.36
C SER A 182 -0.96 -15.65 -12.73
N TYR A 183 -0.64 -14.79 -13.69
CA TYR A 183 -0.33 -15.12 -15.07
C TYR A 183 1.13 -14.75 -15.35
N GLY A 184 1.94 -15.77 -15.63
CA GLY A 184 3.38 -15.66 -15.80
C GLY A 184 4.18 -15.61 -14.48
N SER A 185 5.43 -16.08 -14.54
CA SER A 185 6.40 -15.98 -13.45
C SER A 185 7.83 -16.01 -14.00
N ALA A 186 8.80 -15.61 -13.20
CA ALA A 186 10.21 -15.73 -13.58
C ALA A 186 10.66 -17.19 -13.81
N THR A 187 10.00 -18.15 -13.16
CA THR A 187 10.31 -19.59 -13.24
C THR A 187 9.64 -20.27 -14.42
N THR A 188 8.40 -19.87 -14.73
CA THR A 188 7.53 -20.57 -15.71
C THR A 188 7.42 -19.84 -17.04
N GLY A 189 8.11 -18.71 -17.17
CA GLY A 189 7.97 -17.78 -18.28
C GLY A 189 6.92 -16.70 -18.01
N GLY A 190 7.11 -15.56 -18.65
CA GLY A 190 6.20 -14.42 -18.64
C GLY A 190 5.89 -13.96 -20.05
N PHE A 191 5.20 -12.84 -20.15
CA PHE A 191 4.90 -12.16 -21.41
C PHE A 191 6.06 -11.24 -21.80
N ALA A 192 6.22 -10.93 -23.09
CA ALA A 192 7.08 -9.82 -23.47
C ALA A 192 6.44 -8.51 -22.99
N ALA A 193 7.22 -7.64 -22.35
CA ALA A 193 6.69 -6.36 -21.87
C ALA A 193 6.25 -5.46 -23.04
N THR A 194 6.86 -5.61 -24.22
CA THR A 194 6.48 -4.94 -25.48
C THR A 194 5.05 -5.27 -25.90
N ASP A 195 4.64 -6.53 -25.82
CA ASP A 195 3.29 -6.96 -26.22
C ASP A 195 2.23 -6.30 -25.33
N PHE A 196 2.49 -6.28 -24.01
CA PHE A 196 1.60 -5.61 -23.06
C PHE A 196 1.63 -4.09 -23.19
N ALA A 197 2.78 -3.48 -23.53
CA ALA A 197 2.83 -2.05 -23.82
C ALA A 197 1.93 -1.68 -25.01
N HIS A 198 1.98 -2.43 -26.11
CA HIS A 198 1.11 -2.20 -27.26
C HIS A 198 -0.38 -2.35 -26.91
N ARG A 199 -0.74 -3.33 -26.08
CA ARG A 199 -2.12 -3.50 -25.60
C ARG A 199 -2.56 -2.33 -24.73
N VAL A 200 -1.70 -1.87 -23.82
CA VAL A 200 -1.98 -0.69 -22.98
C VAL A 200 -2.18 0.56 -23.84
N ASP A 201 -1.34 0.78 -24.86
CA ASP A 201 -1.49 1.92 -25.76
C ASP A 201 -2.77 1.85 -26.61
N ARG A 202 -3.15 0.65 -27.09
CA ARG A 202 -4.43 0.42 -27.78
C ARG A 202 -5.64 0.77 -26.91
N ASN A 203 -5.53 0.53 -25.61
CA ASN A 203 -6.55 0.86 -24.62
C ASN A 203 -6.38 2.29 -24.05
N GLY A 204 -5.75 3.21 -24.79
CA GLY A 204 -5.62 4.62 -24.39
C GLY A 204 -4.77 4.84 -23.13
N GLY A 205 -3.92 3.88 -22.76
CA GLY A 205 -3.14 3.89 -21.54
C GLY A 205 -3.81 3.25 -20.32
N ASP A 206 -5.01 2.68 -20.49
CA ASP A 206 -5.71 1.91 -19.46
C ASP A 206 -5.10 0.51 -19.31
N VAL A 207 -4.40 0.30 -18.20
CA VAL A 207 -3.73 -0.96 -17.88
C VAL A 207 -4.72 -2.00 -17.38
N THR A 208 -5.79 -1.58 -16.71
CA THR A 208 -6.85 -2.50 -16.27
C THR A 208 -7.56 -3.08 -17.49
N ALA A 209 -7.95 -2.24 -18.45
CA ALA A 209 -8.63 -2.64 -19.68
C ALA A 209 -7.75 -3.55 -20.54
N ALA A 210 -6.46 -3.23 -20.71
CA ALA A 210 -5.54 -4.08 -21.46
C ALA A 210 -5.37 -5.49 -20.86
N VAL A 211 -5.32 -5.60 -19.52
CA VAL A 211 -5.26 -6.90 -18.84
C VAL A 211 -6.60 -7.63 -18.93
N HIS A 212 -7.71 -6.91 -18.78
CA HIS A 212 -9.06 -7.47 -18.91
C HIS A 212 -9.30 -8.02 -20.32
N GLU A 213 -8.99 -7.23 -21.36
CA GLU A 213 -9.06 -7.63 -22.78
C GLU A 213 -8.27 -8.92 -23.01
N TRP A 214 -7.02 -9.00 -22.57
CA TRP A 214 -6.23 -10.22 -22.72
C TRP A 214 -6.87 -11.43 -22.02
N LEU A 215 -7.41 -11.27 -20.82
CA LEU A 215 -8.06 -12.35 -20.07
C LEU A 215 -9.34 -12.85 -20.76
N VAL A 216 -10.11 -11.94 -21.37
CA VAL A 216 -11.31 -12.27 -22.15
C VAL A 216 -10.92 -12.95 -23.46
N GLU A 217 -10.01 -12.37 -24.23
CA GLU A 217 -9.51 -12.93 -25.51
C GLU A 217 -8.97 -14.36 -25.34
N THR A 218 -8.32 -14.62 -24.21
CA THR A 218 -7.76 -15.93 -23.92
C THR A 218 -8.75 -16.86 -23.21
N GLY A 219 -9.98 -16.44 -22.94
CA GLY A 219 -11.02 -17.28 -22.34
C GLY A 219 -10.76 -17.65 -20.87
N ARG A 220 -10.05 -16.79 -20.12
CA ARG A 220 -9.77 -16.98 -18.69
C ARG A 220 -10.91 -16.47 -17.81
N ILE A 221 -11.57 -15.40 -18.26
CA ILE A 221 -12.64 -14.71 -17.51
C ILE A 221 -13.84 -14.42 -18.41
N ARG A 222 -14.99 -14.14 -17.79
CA ARG A 222 -16.17 -13.63 -18.50
C ARG A 222 -15.97 -12.18 -18.96
N PRO A 223 -16.64 -11.73 -20.03
CA PRO A 223 -16.54 -10.34 -20.50
C PRO A 223 -17.00 -9.27 -19.50
N ASP A 224 -17.86 -9.62 -18.54
CA ASP A 224 -18.41 -8.74 -17.50
C ASP A 224 -17.63 -8.80 -16.18
N ALA A 225 -16.54 -9.57 -16.13
CA ALA A 225 -15.70 -9.76 -14.95
C ALA A 225 -15.11 -8.44 -14.43
N HIS A 226 -15.09 -8.25 -13.11
CA HIS A 226 -14.58 -7.02 -12.52
C HIS A 226 -13.27 -7.24 -11.74
N ILE A 227 -12.17 -6.73 -12.29
CA ILE A 227 -10.86 -6.74 -11.62
C ILE A 227 -10.91 -5.76 -10.44
N VAL A 228 -10.70 -6.23 -9.21
CA VAL A 228 -10.65 -5.39 -7.99
C VAL A 228 -9.22 -5.13 -7.50
N HIS A 229 -8.26 -5.89 -8.00
CA HIS A 229 -6.83 -5.74 -7.73
C HIS A 229 -6.01 -6.16 -8.95
N LEU A 230 -4.94 -5.42 -9.21
CA LEU A 230 -3.95 -5.74 -10.23
C LEU A 230 -2.54 -5.54 -9.67
N GLU A 231 -1.66 -6.49 -9.91
CA GLU A 231 -0.22 -6.39 -9.69
C GLU A 231 0.51 -6.71 -10.99
N ILE A 232 1.51 -5.89 -11.33
CA ILE A 232 2.43 -6.11 -12.44
C ILE A 232 3.83 -6.39 -11.86
N ARG A 233 4.52 -7.37 -12.42
CA ARG A 233 5.89 -7.77 -12.05
C ARG A 233 6.71 -7.87 -13.33
N THR A 234 7.90 -7.29 -13.35
CA THR A 234 8.81 -7.33 -14.50
C THR A 234 10.21 -7.79 -14.09
N TRP A 235 10.91 -8.47 -15.00
CA TRP A 235 12.27 -8.96 -14.78
C TRP A 235 13.03 -9.10 -16.10
N ARG A 236 14.37 -9.07 -16.04
CA ARG A 236 15.21 -9.47 -17.17
C ARG A 236 15.10 -10.98 -17.40
N PRO A 237 14.84 -11.44 -18.64
CA PRO A 237 15.01 -12.85 -18.97
C PRO A 237 16.45 -13.29 -18.66
N ARG A 238 16.61 -14.53 -18.19
CA ARG A 238 17.92 -15.15 -17.97
C ARG A 238 18.51 -15.63 -19.28
#